data_AF-A0A1C5FRS9-F1
#
_entry.id   AF-A0A1C5FRS9-F1
#
_cell.length_a   1.000
_cell.length_b   1.000
_cell.length_c   1.000
_cell.angle_alpha   90.00
_cell.angle_beta   90.00
_cell.angle_gamma   90.00
#
_symmetry.space_group_name_H-M   'P 1'
#
loop_
_entity.id
_entity.type
_entity.pdbx_description
1 polymer ?
#
loop_
_entity_poly.entity_id
_entity_poly.type
_entity_poly.pdbx_seq_one_letter_code
_entity_poly.pdbx_strand_id
1 'polypeptide(L)'
;MTERGGVRIGALVTMAEAAAHPKVRMLYPVISQALELSASAQLRNVATIGGNIMQRTRCTYVRDVTADCNKREPGSGCAARQGFNRTPAILGTSDACVATHPSDVAVAFAALEARVHLLGPDGARQASFADFLLRPGKTVIVNRPSCRAS
;
A
#
# COMPACT_ATOMS: atom_id res chain seq x y z
N MET A 1 -4.94 12.43 18.96
CA MET A 1 -5.13 11.25 19.83
C MET A 1 -6.59 10.89 19.78
N THR A 2 -6.92 9.62 19.74
CA THR A 2 -8.31 9.16 19.91
C THR A 2 -8.63 9.11 21.41
N GLU A 3 -9.92 9.05 21.74
CA GLU A 3 -10.40 8.89 23.12
C GLU A 3 -9.84 7.64 23.81
N ARG A 4 -9.43 6.63 23.02
CA ARG A 4 -8.83 5.38 23.48
C ARG A 4 -7.30 5.39 23.51
N GLY A 5 -6.67 6.58 23.44
CA GLY A 5 -5.22 6.73 23.51
C GLY A 5 -4.45 6.37 22.22
N GLY A 6 -5.15 6.14 21.11
CA GLY A 6 -4.54 5.84 19.81
C GLY A 6 -4.19 7.08 18.98
N VAL A 7 -3.54 6.88 17.84
CA VAL A 7 -3.34 7.94 16.83
C VAL A 7 -4.31 7.76 15.65
N ARG A 8 -4.88 8.86 15.17
CA ARG A 8 -5.64 8.92 13.92
C ARG A 8 -4.86 9.83 12.98
N ILE A 9 -4.36 9.26 11.88
CA ILE A 9 -3.61 10.01 10.86
C ILE A 9 -4.54 10.25 9.69
N GLY A 10 -4.71 11.53 9.30
CA GLY A 10 -5.55 11.88 8.16
C GLY A 10 -4.94 11.38 6.85
N ALA A 11 -5.78 10.95 5.91
CA ALA A 11 -5.31 10.43 4.61
C ALA A 11 -4.52 11.46 3.79
N LEU A 12 -4.77 12.76 3.99
CA LEU A 12 -4.07 13.86 3.32
C LEU A 12 -2.87 14.40 4.10
N VAL A 13 -2.60 13.90 5.31
CA VAL A 13 -1.37 14.26 6.05
C VAL A 13 -0.18 13.78 5.22
N THR A 14 0.80 14.65 5.04
CA THR A 14 2.02 14.30 4.30
C THR A 14 2.86 13.31 5.11
N MET A 15 3.71 12.53 4.41
CA MET A 15 4.64 11.62 5.06
C MET A 15 5.59 12.38 6.00
N ALA A 16 6.04 13.57 5.59
CA ALA A 16 6.92 14.41 6.40
C ALA A 16 6.24 14.87 7.71
N GLU A 17 4.99 15.37 7.64
CA GLU A 17 4.24 15.79 8.83
C GLU A 17 3.97 14.61 9.78
N ALA A 18 3.54 13.47 9.24
CA ALA A 18 3.29 12.27 10.05
C ALA A 18 4.56 11.78 10.76
N ALA A 19 5.71 11.79 10.07
CA ALA A 19 7.00 11.38 10.63
C ALA A 19 7.50 12.32 11.73
N ALA A 20 7.32 13.63 11.53
CA ALA A 20 7.77 14.66 12.47
C ALA A 20 6.83 14.85 13.67
N HIS A 21 5.59 14.36 13.61
CA HIS A 21 4.60 14.61 14.66
C HIS A 21 5.07 14.07 16.03
N PRO A 22 5.21 14.91 17.08
CA PRO A 22 5.84 14.52 18.35
C PRO A 22 5.22 13.28 19.01
N LYS A 23 3.88 13.16 18.97
CA LYS A 23 3.19 11.99 19.53
C LYS A 23 3.41 10.71 18.71
N VAL A 24 3.58 10.82 17.39
CA VAL A 24 3.88 9.65 16.55
C VAL A 24 5.29 9.17 16.87
N ARG A 25 6.26 10.09 16.93
CA ARG A 25 7.66 9.77 17.29
C ARG A 25 7.78 9.13 18.67
N MET A 26 7.03 9.63 19.65
CA MET A 26 7.11 9.18 21.03
C MET A 26 6.39 7.84 21.25
N LEU A 27 5.17 7.70 20.72
CA LEU A 27 4.30 6.56 21.05
C LEU A 27 4.34 5.46 19.98
N TYR A 28 4.66 5.82 18.74
CA TYR A 28 4.69 4.90 17.59
C TYR A 28 5.94 5.13 16.73
N PRO A 29 7.16 5.05 17.32
CA PRO A 29 8.41 5.40 16.63
C PRO A 29 8.63 4.64 15.32
N VAL A 30 8.12 3.39 15.23
CA VAL A 30 8.19 2.58 14.01
C VAL A 30 7.51 3.24 12.80
N ILE A 31 6.44 4.03 13.01
CA ILE A 31 5.78 4.80 11.94
C ILE A 31 6.72 5.90 11.44
N SER A 32 7.30 6.68 12.35
CA SER A 32 8.23 7.76 11.99
C SER A 32 9.46 7.21 11.26
N GLN A 33 10.06 6.13 11.77
CA GLN A 33 11.23 5.50 11.15
C GLN A 33 10.91 4.96 9.75
N ALA A 34 9.80 4.24 9.58
CA ALA A 34 9.38 3.74 8.27
C ALA A 34 9.19 4.87 7.26
N LEU A 35 8.56 5.98 7.68
CA LEU A 35 8.37 7.14 6.83
C LEU A 35 9.68 7.85 6.49
N GLU A 36 10.61 8.01 7.44
CA GLU A 36 11.89 8.69 7.22
C GLU A 36 12.84 7.91 6.30
N LEU A 37 12.79 6.58 6.36
CA LEU A 37 13.55 5.68 5.47
C LEU A 37 12.93 5.55 4.07
N SER A 38 11.67 5.93 3.90
CA SER A 38 11.00 5.92 2.60
C SER A 38 11.40 7.11 1.72
N ALA A 39 11.83 6.83 0.49
CA ALA A 39 12.01 7.83 -0.58
C ALA A 39 12.94 9.01 -0.20
N SER A 40 12.88 10.11 -0.97
CA SER A 40 13.59 11.35 -0.67
C SER A 40 12.74 12.33 0.14
N ALA A 41 13.37 13.30 0.80
CA ALA A 41 12.67 14.33 1.57
C ALA A 41 11.67 15.12 0.70
N GLN A 42 12.04 15.44 -0.54
CA GLN A 42 11.20 16.17 -1.49
C GLN A 42 9.90 15.40 -1.77
N LEU A 43 10.00 14.08 -1.97
CA LEU A 43 8.81 13.24 -2.17
C LEU A 43 7.97 13.14 -0.89
N ARG A 44 8.60 13.04 0.29
CA ARG A 44 7.87 12.97 1.57
C ARG A 44 7.09 14.24 1.90
N ASN A 45 7.54 15.40 1.42
CA ASN A 45 6.86 16.68 1.64
C ASN A 45 5.55 16.82 0.85
N VAL A 46 5.34 16.00 -0.19
CA VAL A 46 4.14 16.05 -1.03
C VAL A 46 3.33 14.75 -1.00
N ALA A 47 3.97 13.61 -0.73
CA ALA A 47 3.31 12.33 -0.64
C ALA A 47 2.46 12.27 0.63
N THR A 48 1.17 11.95 0.47
CA THR A 48 0.24 11.79 1.60
C THR A 48 0.22 10.35 2.10
N ILE A 49 -0.23 10.13 3.34
CA ILE A 49 -0.39 8.78 3.89
C ILE A 49 -1.36 7.94 3.05
N GLY A 50 -2.48 8.51 2.64
CA GLY A 50 -3.44 7.83 1.76
C GLY A 50 -2.85 7.48 0.40
N GLY A 51 -2.07 8.39 -0.21
CA GLY A 51 -1.37 8.11 -1.46
C GLY A 51 -0.27 7.04 -1.32
N ASN A 52 0.46 7.06 -0.21
CA ASN A 52 1.54 6.11 0.04
C ASN A 52 1.04 4.67 0.19
N ILE A 53 -0.05 4.45 0.94
CA ILE A 53 -0.61 3.09 1.13
C ILE A 53 -1.34 2.57 -0.13
N MET A 54 -1.66 3.45 -1.08
CA MET A 54 -2.27 3.11 -2.38
C MET A 54 -1.26 3.08 -3.53
N GLN A 55 0.05 3.18 -3.24
CA GLN A 55 1.06 3.22 -4.29
C GLN A 55 1.16 1.88 -5.03
N ARG A 56 1.43 1.94 -6.34
CA ARG A 56 1.59 0.75 -7.17
C ARG A 56 2.96 0.10 -6.96
N THR A 57 3.03 -1.21 -7.19
CA THR A 57 4.28 -1.99 -7.20
C THR A 57 5.35 -1.40 -8.13
N ARG A 58 6.61 -1.71 -7.82
CA ARG A 58 7.80 -1.32 -8.61
C ARG A 58 8.29 -2.39 -9.57
N CYS A 59 7.55 -3.49 -9.73
CA CYS A 59 7.85 -4.54 -10.71
C CYS A 59 8.11 -3.93 -12.10
N THR A 60 9.27 -4.24 -12.70
CA THR A 60 9.69 -3.67 -13.99
C THR A 60 8.69 -3.97 -15.09
N TYR A 61 8.15 -5.18 -15.13
CA TYR A 61 7.16 -5.62 -16.13
C TYR A 61 5.79 -4.96 -16.02
N VAL A 62 5.46 -4.34 -14.86
CA VAL A 62 4.25 -3.51 -14.76
C VAL A 62 4.45 -2.18 -15.48
N ARG A 63 5.69 -1.66 -15.49
CA ARG A 63 6.06 -0.38 -16.11
C ARG A 63 6.42 -0.51 -17.59
N ASP A 64 6.95 -1.66 -17.99
CA ASP A 64 7.15 -2.01 -19.39
C ASP A 64 5.81 -2.44 -20.01
N VAL A 65 5.31 -1.61 -20.92
CA VAL A 65 4.02 -1.83 -21.60
C VAL A 65 4.06 -2.97 -22.61
N THR A 66 5.25 -3.41 -23.03
CA THR A 66 5.43 -4.48 -24.02
C THR A 66 5.44 -5.88 -23.39
N ALA A 67 5.64 -5.98 -22.07
CA ALA A 67 5.79 -7.26 -21.39
C ALA A 67 4.48 -7.80 -20.80
N ASP A 68 4.27 -9.12 -20.88
CA ASP A 68 3.11 -9.79 -20.30
C ASP A 68 2.94 -9.52 -18.79
N CYS A 69 1.83 -8.89 -18.41
CA CYS A 69 1.56 -8.52 -17.02
C CYS A 69 0.07 -8.50 -16.66
N ASN A 70 -0.38 -9.52 -15.93
CA ASN A 70 -1.74 -9.68 -15.41
C ASN A 70 -2.24 -8.49 -14.57
N LYS A 71 -1.32 -7.73 -13.95
CA LYS A 71 -1.67 -6.55 -13.16
C LYS A 71 -2.03 -5.33 -14.05
N ARG A 72 -1.61 -5.35 -15.32
CA ARG A 72 -1.97 -4.36 -16.34
C ARG A 72 -3.12 -4.88 -17.21
N GLU A 73 -2.98 -6.10 -17.72
CA GLU A 73 -3.95 -6.74 -18.62
C GLU A 73 -4.26 -8.16 -18.12
N PRO A 74 -5.45 -8.39 -17.52
CA PRO A 74 -5.80 -9.70 -16.98
C PRO A 74 -5.74 -10.80 -18.05
N GLY A 75 -5.05 -11.90 -17.74
CA GLY A 75 -4.92 -13.04 -18.64
C GLY A 75 -3.69 -12.99 -19.54
N SER A 76 -2.99 -11.85 -19.62
CA SER A 76 -1.78 -11.73 -20.45
C SER A 76 -0.59 -12.54 -19.90
N GLY A 77 -0.63 -12.98 -18.64
CA GLY A 77 0.47 -13.71 -17.99
C GLY A 77 1.34 -12.85 -17.07
N CYS A 78 2.40 -13.43 -16.51
CA CYS A 78 3.31 -12.74 -15.59
C CYS A 78 4.77 -12.97 -15.97
N ALA A 79 5.34 -12.07 -16.78
CA ALA A 79 6.73 -12.13 -17.21
C ALA A 79 7.74 -12.18 -16.03
N ALA A 80 7.37 -11.61 -14.88
CA ALA A 80 8.20 -11.61 -13.68
C ALA A 80 8.43 -12.99 -13.05
N ARG A 81 7.68 -14.04 -13.43
CA ARG A 81 7.87 -15.38 -12.85
C ARG A 81 9.11 -16.08 -13.40
N GLN A 82 9.27 -16.03 -14.72
CA GLN A 82 10.36 -16.72 -15.46
C GLN A 82 11.43 -15.74 -15.99
N GLY A 83 11.16 -14.44 -15.92
CA GLY A 83 12.12 -13.40 -16.28
C GLY A 83 12.96 -12.92 -15.09
N PHE A 84 13.34 -11.65 -15.11
CA PHE A 84 14.11 -11.02 -14.04
C PHE A 84 13.29 -10.91 -12.75
N ASN A 85 13.62 -11.75 -11.78
CA ASN A 85 12.83 -11.96 -10.57
C ASN A 85 13.62 -11.77 -9.26
N ARG A 86 14.62 -10.87 -9.27
CA ARG A 86 15.42 -10.55 -8.07
C ARG A 86 14.65 -9.82 -6.96
N THR A 87 13.65 -9.00 -7.32
CA THR A 87 12.88 -8.13 -6.40
C THR A 87 11.43 -8.52 -6.10
N PRO A 88 10.74 -9.36 -6.89
CA PRO A 88 9.43 -9.92 -6.56
C PRO A 88 9.35 -10.63 -5.20
N ALA A 89 8.12 -10.87 -4.76
CA ALA A 89 7.82 -11.50 -3.48
C ALA A 89 8.14 -12.99 -3.50
N ILE A 90 8.63 -13.48 -2.36
CA ILE A 90 8.80 -14.92 -2.08
C ILE A 90 7.60 -15.53 -1.34
N LEU A 91 6.78 -14.71 -0.69
CA LEU A 91 5.62 -15.11 0.10
C LEU A 91 4.35 -14.40 -0.38
N GLY A 92 3.20 -15.06 -0.20
CA GLY A 92 1.90 -14.48 -0.51
C GLY A 92 1.67 -14.21 -2.00
N THR A 93 2.38 -14.94 -2.86
CA THR A 93 2.27 -14.85 -4.33
C THR A 93 1.17 -15.74 -4.87
N SER A 94 0.90 -15.63 -6.17
CA SER A 94 0.10 -16.59 -6.92
C SER A 94 0.70 -16.87 -8.28
N ASP A 95 0.16 -17.83 -9.00
CA ASP A 95 0.54 -18.10 -10.39
C ASP A 95 0.33 -16.88 -11.31
N ALA A 96 -0.59 -15.98 -10.93
CA ALA A 96 -0.94 -14.82 -11.72
C ALA A 96 -0.04 -13.61 -11.44
N CYS A 97 0.54 -13.47 -10.24
CA CYS A 97 1.39 -12.33 -9.92
C CYS A 97 2.31 -12.59 -8.71
N VAL A 98 3.55 -12.14 -8.84
CA VAL A 98 4.59 -12.21 -7.79
C VAL A 98 5.01 -10.82 -7.27
N ALA A 99 4.27 -9.76 -7.58
CA ALA A 99 4.69 -8.39 -7.27
C ALA A 99 4.57 -8.05 -5.77
N THR A 100 5.53 -7.28 -5.25
CA THR A 100 5.53 -6.74 -3.88
C THR A 100 4.77 -5.41 -3.77
N HIS A 101 4.24 -5.13 -2.57
CA HIS A 101 3.81 -3.78 -2.19
C HIS A 101 5.02 -2.99 -1.65
N PRO A 102 5.36 -1.80 -2.18
CA PRO A 102 6.65 -1.17 -1.90
C PRO A 102 6.62 -0.15 -0.75
N SER A 103 5.52 -0.03 0.00
CA SER A 103 5.41 0.94 1.10
C SER A 103 6.03 0.39 2.39
N ASP A 104 7.00 1.12 2.95
CA ASP A 104 7.59 0.78 4.26
C ASP A 104 6.59 1.03 5.40
N VAL A 105 5.87 2.16 5.37
CA VAL A 105 4.90 2.48 6.44
C VAL A 105 3.70 1.53 6.44
N ALA A 106 3.35 0.92 5.30
CA ALA A 106 2.35 -0.14 5.26
C ALA A 106 2.74 -1.36 6.12
N VAL A 107 4.04 -1.68 6.20
CA VAL A 107 4.54 -2.74 7.09
C VAL A 107 4.32 -2.35 8.55
N ALA A 108 4.66 -1.11 8.92
CA ALA A 108 4.43 -0.60 10.27
C ALA A 108 2.94 -0.59 10.63
N PHE A 109 2.05 -0.17 9.72
CA PHE A 109 0.61 -0.18 9.93
C PHE A 109 0.03 -1.59 10.07
N ALA A 110 0.51 -2.55 9.29
CA ALA A 110 0.11 -3.95 9.44
C ALA A 110 0.54 -4.52 10.81
N ALA A 111 1.79 -4.28 11.22
CA ALA A 111 2.32 -4.76 12.50
C ALA A 111 1.62 -4.12 13.72
N LEU A 112 1.14 -2.88 13.58
CA LEU A 112 0.39 -2.17 14.62
C LEU A 112 -1.12 -2.42 14.54
N GLU A 113 -1.59 -3.37 13.71
CA GLU A 113 -3.00 -3.69 13.51
C GLU A 113 -3.86 -2.44 13.21
N ALA A 114 -3.31 -1.53 12.41
CA ALA A 114 -3.99 -0.30 12.07
C ALA A 114 -5.33 -0.56 11.36
N ARG A 115 -6.23 0.42 11.45
CA ARG A 115 -7.50 0.40 10.73
C ARG A 115 -7.53 1.48 9.68
N VAL A 116 -7.98 1.12 8.47
CA VAL A 116 -8.21 2.07 7.38
C VAL A 116 -9.66 2.52 7.45
N HIS A 117 -9.87 3.83 7.61
CA HIS A 117 -11.19 4.44 7.52
C HIS A 117 -11.45 4.88 6.08
N LEU A 118 -12.53 4.38 5.49
CA LEU A 118 -12.90 4.63 4.10
C LEU A 118 -14.23 5.37 4.04
N LEU A 119 -14.36 6.24 3.05
CA LEU A 119 -15.61 6.88 2.68
C LEU A 119 -15.90 6.51 1.23
N GLY A 120 -17.09 5.97 0.96
CA GLY A 120 -17.56 5.63 -0.38
C GLY A 120 -19.04 5.98 -0.57
N PRO A 121 -19.62 5.62 -1.73
CA PRO A 121 -21.02 5.90 -2.04
C PRO A 121 -22.00 5.31 -1.01
N ASP A 122 -21.67 4.15 -0.44
CA ASP A 122 -22.48 3.47 0.57
C ASP A 122 -22.22 3.97 2.01
N GLY A 123 -21.48 5.07 2.15
CA GLY A 123 -21.13 5.67 3.43
C GLY A 123 -19.76 5.26 3.98
N ALA A 124 -19.58 5.48 5.29
CA ALA A 124 -18.32 5.25 5.97
C ALA A 124 -18.14 3.78 6.37
N ARG A 125 -16.94 3.24 6.15
CA ARG A 125 -16.58 1.88 6.59
C ARG A 125 -15.16 1.82 7.12
N GLN A 126 -14.84 0.72 7.80
CA GLN A 126 -13.51 0.43 8.31
C GLN A 126 -13.04 -0.93 7.83
N ALA A 127 -11.75 -1.05 7.55
CA ALA A 127 -11.09 -2.32 7.27
C ALA A 127 -9.84 -2.45 8.14
N SER A 128 -9.46 -3.68 8.50
CA SER A 128 -8.12 -3.92 9.03
C SER A 128 -7.09 -3.58 7.95
N PHE A 129 -5.90 -3.11 8.35
CA PHE A 129 -4.86 -2.79 7.36
C PHE A 129 -4.39 -4.04 6.60
N ALA A 130 -4.39 -5.20 7.26
CA ALA A 130 -4.05 -6.49 6.65
C ALA A 130 -5.05 -6.90 5.55
N ASP A 131 -6.35 -6.66 5.75
CA ASP A 131 -7.38 -6.98 4.75
C ASP A 131 -7.51 -5.91 3.67
N PHE A 132 -7.01 -4.70 3.93
CA PHE A 132 -6.99 -3.62 2.95
C PHE A 132 -6.02 -3.90 1.80
N LEU A 133 -4.85 -4.49 2.09
CA LEU A 133 -3.87 -4.89 1.09
C LEU A 133 -4.09 -6.33 0.62
N LEU A 134 -4.93 -6.49 -0.39
CA LEU A 134 -5.31 -7.81 -0.89
C LEU A 134 -4.14 -8.55 -1.55
N ARG A 135 -4.09 -9.87 -1.29
CA ARG A 135 -3.17 -10.79 -1.96
C ARG A 135 -3.54 -10.95 -3.44
N PRO A 136 -2.56 -11.18 -4.33
CA PRO A 136 -2.85 -11.50 -5.72
C PRO A 136 -3.62 -12.83 -5.83
N GLY A 137 -4.88 -12.78 -6.24
CA GLY A 137 -5.68 -13.96 -6.58
C GLY A 137 -5.55 -14.33 -8.07
N LYS A 138 -6.59 -14.97 -8.63
CA LYS A 138 -6.70 -15.18 -10.10
C LYS A 138 -6.91 -13.88 -10.87
N THR A 139 -7.50 -12.87 -10.22
CA THR A 139 -7.70 -11.53 -10.77
C THR A 139 -6.73 -10.57 -10.11
N VAL A 140 -5.79 -10.00 -10.88
CA VAL A 140 -4.68 -9.19 -10.34
C VAL A 140 -5.00 -7.68 -10.35
N ILE A 141 -6.16 -7.29 -10.88
CA ILE A 141 -6.71 -5.94 -10.71
C ILE A 141 -7.27 -5.81 -9.31
N VAL A 142 -6.40 -5.56 -8.34
CA VAL A 142 -6.83 -4.94 -7.09
C VAL A 142 -6.68 -3.43 -7.26
N ASN A 143 -7.59 -2.89 -8.06
CA ASN A 143 -8.09 -1.53 -7.93
C ASN A 143 -9.57 -1.54 -8.33
N ARG A 144 -10.33 -2.52 -7.79
CA ARG A 144 -11.79 -2.44 -7.76
C ARG A 144 -12.16 -1.73 -6.46
N PRO A 145 -12.45 -0.42 -6.45
CA PRO A 145 -13.59 0.00 -5.67
C PRO A 145 -14.76 -0.74 -6.32
N SER A 146 -15.30 -1.78 -5.69
CA SER A 146 -16.54 -2.39 -6.13
C SER A 146 -17.67 -1.38 -5.92
N CYS A 147 -17.78 -0.43 -6.85
CA CYS A 147 -18.92 0.43 -7.10
C CYS A 147 -19.44 0.07 -8.49
N ARG A 148 -20.15 -1.06 -8.55
CA ARG A 148 -21.30 -1.41 -9.42
C ARG A 148 -22.02 -2.48 -8.57
N ALA A 149 -23.15 -2.27 -7.90
CA ALA A 149 -24.41 -1.63 -8.28
C ALA A 149 -24.85 -2.08 -9.68
N SER A 150 -25.87 -2.96 -9.70
CA SER A 150 -26.50 -3.67 -10.83
C SER A 150 -25.91 -5.04 -11.14
#